data_AF-A0A7K4EXX4-F1
#
_entry.id   AF-A0A7K4EXX4-F1
#
_cell.length_a   1.000
_cell.length_b   1.000
_cell.length_c   1.000
_cell.angle_alpha   90.00
_cell.angle_beta   90.00
_cell.angle_gamma   90.00
#
_symmetry.space_group_name_H-M   'P 1'
#
loop_
_entity.id
_entity.type
_entity.pdbx_description
1 polymer ?
#
loop_
_entity_poly.entity_id
_entity_poly.type
_entity_poly.pdbx_seq_one_letter_code
_entity_poly.pdbx_strand_id
1 'polypeptide(L)' 'MTCIAKSDSDFLAMYELTKEIGSIVQKSFNQGQKDLSPSDIEHILKITSDVTLKIKSPTRELTV' A
#
# COMPACT_ATOMS: atom_id res chain seq x y z
N MET A 1 5.27 20.24 15.59
CA MET A 1 4.21 20.25 14.56
C MET A 1 4.41 19.08 13.58
N THR A 2 4.73 17.88 14.08
CA THR A 2 5.37 16.79 13.30
C THR A 2 4.60 15.46 13.35
N CYS A 3 3.77 15.25 14.38
CA CYS A 3 2.99 14.02 14.56
C CYS A 3 1.85 13.91 13.54
N ILE A 4 1.17 15.03 13.26
CA ILE A 4 0.01 15.11 12.37
C ILE A 4 0.42 14.81 10.92
N ALA A 5 1.52 15.40 10.45
CA ALA A 5 2.03 15.18 9.09
C ALA A 5 2.44 13.72 8.82
N LYS A 6 2.99 13.02 9.82
CA LYS A 6 3.30 11.58 9.72
C LYS A 6 2.02 10.75 9.64
N SER A 7 1.02 11.06 10.47
CA SER A 7 -0.29 10.39 10.43
C SER A 7 -1.01 10.59 9.09
N ASP A 8 -0.97 11.78 8.52
CA ASP A 8 -1.57 12.06 7.21
C ASP A 8 -0.85 11.31 6.07
N SER A 9 0.49 11.23 6.14
CA SER A 9 1.30 10.46 5.19
C SER A 9 1.04 8.96 5.28
N ASP A 10 0.96 8.42 6.49
CA ASP A 10 0.71 6.99 6.72
C ASP A 10 -0.72 6.63 6.28
N PHE A 11 -1.70 7.50 6.54
CA PHE A 11 -3.07 7.35 6.04
C PHE A 11 -3.12 7.37 4.51
N LEU A 12 -2.44 8.32 3.87
CA LEU A 12 -2.38 8.40 2.41
C LEU A 12 -1.76 7.13 1.80
N ALA A 13 -0.68 6.62 2.39
CA ALA A 13 -0.05 5.38 1.93
C ALA A 13 -0.99 4.18 2.05
N MET A 14 -1.76 4.08 3.13
CA MET A 14 -2.77 3.02 3.29
C MET A 14 -3.96 3.17 2.33
N TYR A 15 -4.37 4.41 2.04
CA TYR A 15 -5.43 4.70 1.07
C TYR A 15 -5.00 4.29 -0.34
N GLU A 16 -3.79 4.64 -0.76
CA GLU A 16 -3.22 4.24 -2.05
C GLU A 16 -3.10 2.72 -2.15
N LEU A 17 -2.60 2.05 -1.11
CA LEU A 17 -2.54 0.58 -1.03
C LEU A 17 -3.93 -0.06 -1.25
N THR A 18 -4.94 0.43 -0.52
CA THR A 18 -6.30 -0.09 -0.60
C THR A 18 -6.88 0.10 -2.02
N LYS A 19 -6.62 1.26 -2.64
CA LYS A 19 -7.06 1.55 -4.00
C LYS A 19 -6.40 0.62 -5.01
N GLU A 20 -5.11 0.34 -4.86
CA GLU A 20 -4.37 -0.54 -5.78
C GLU A 20 -4.83 -2.00 -5.67
N ILE A 21 -4.97 -2.52 -4.44
CA ILE A 21 -5.54 -3.86 -4.20
C ILE A 21 -6.96 -3.95 -4.79
N GLY A 22 -7.78 -2.91 -4.56
CA GLY A 22 -9.13 -2.84 -5.13
C GLY A 22 -9.13 -2.89 -6.66
N SER A 23 -8.19 -2.20 -7.31
CA SER A 23 -8.04 -2.24 -8.77
C SER A 23 -7.65 -3.63 -9.28
N ILE A 24 -6.78 -4.35 -8.57
CA ILE A 24 -6.37 -5.72 -8.91
C ILE A 24 -7.57 -6.67 -8.83
N VAL A 25 -8.30 -6.63 -7.71
CA VAL A 25 -9.49 -7.46 -7.50
C VAL A 25 -10.58 -7.15 -8.52
N GLN A 26 -10.85 -5.87 -8.78
CA GLN A 26 -11.85 -5.45 -9.77
C GLN A 26 -11.48 -5.94 -11.17
N LYS A 27 -10.20 -5.86 -11.56
CA LYS A 27 -9.73 -6.38 -12.84
C LYS A 27 -9.95 -7.89 -12.96
N SER A 28 -9.60 -8.64 -11.92
CA SER A 28 -9.81 -10.10 -11.88
C SER A 28 -11.30 -10.45 -12.00
N PHE A 29 -12.16 -9.76 -11.25
CA PHE A 29 -13.61 -9.90 -11.34
C PHE A 29 -14.15 -9.60 -12.75
N ASN A 30 -13.71 -8.49 -13.36
CA ASN A 30 -14.12 -8.10 -14.71
C ASN A 30 -13.66 -9.11 -15.78
N GLN A 31 -12.59 -9.85 -15.52
CA GLN A 31 -12.09 -10.93 -16.37
C GLN A 31 -12.80 -12.27 -16.12
N GLY A 32 -13.77 -12.32 -15.19
CA GLY A 32 -14.50 -13.54 -14.84
C GLY A 32 -13.64 -14.57 -14.08
N GLN A 33 -12.51 -14.14 -13.52
CA GLN A 33 -11.66 -15.01 -12.73
C GLN A 33 -12.28 -15.22 -11.34
N LYS A 34 -12.26 -16.47 -10.87
CA LYS A 34 -12.69 -16.81 -9.50
C LYS A 34 -11.62 -16.51 -8.46
N ASP A 35 -10.36 -16.58 -8.88
CA ASP A 35 -9.19 -16.45 -8.04
C ASP A 35 -8.23 -15.43 -8.65
N LEU A 36 -7.43 -14.79 -7.81
CA LEU A 36 -6.33 -13.93 -8.25
C LEU A 36 -5.26 -14.77 -8.93
N SER A 37 -4.65 -14.23 -9.99
CA SER A 37 -3.50 -14.87 -10.61
C SER A 37 -2.30 -14.88 -9.64
N PRO A 38 -1.35 -15.82 -9.76
CA PRO A 38 -0.13 -15.80 -8.96
C PRO A 38 0.62 -14.46 -9.04
N SER A 39 0.62 -13.82 -10.22
CA SER A 39 1.23 -12.49 -10.40
C SER A 39 0.48 -11.39 -9.64
N ASP A 40 -0.85 -11.45 -9.57
CA ASP A 40 -1.63 -10.49 -8.79
C ASP A 40 -1.34 -10.65 -7.29
N ILE A 41 -1.22 -11.89 -6.81
CA ILE A 41 -0.87 -12.21 -5.42
C ILE A 41 0.53 -11.70 -5.10
N GLU A 42 1.52 -11.99 -5.95
CA GLU A 42 2.90 -11.50 -5.79
C GLU A 42 2.92 -9.96 -5.75
N HIS A 43 2.17 -9.32 -6.64
CA HIS A 43 2.10 -7.87 -6.67
C HIS A 43 1.50 -7.30 -5.37
N ILE A 44 0.39 -7.85 -4.88
CA ILE A 44 -0.24 -7.45 -3.61
C ILE A 44 0.74 -7.59 -2.44
N LEU A 45 1.46 -8.71 -2.35
CA LEU A 45 2.44 -8.94 -1.29
C LEU A 45 3.57 -7.92 -1.34
N LYS A 46 4.06 -7.60 -2.55
CA LYS A 46 5.13 -6.62 -2.75
C LYS A 46 4.69 -5.22 -2.32
N ILE A 47 3.56 -4.71 -2.82
CA ILE A 47 3.09 -3.35 -2.48
C ILE A 47 2.74 -3.23 -0.99
N THR A 48 2.22 -4.30 -0.38
CA THR A 48 1.93 -4.32 1.06
C THR A 48 3.21 -4.27 1.88
N SER A 49 4.23 -5.02 1.47
CA SER A 49 5.56 -4.98 2.09
C SER A 49 6.17 -3.58 2.01
N ASP A 50 6.14 -2.97 0.81
CA ASP A 50 6.71 -1.64 0.57
C ASP A 50 6.02 -0.55 1.42
N VAL A 51 4.69 -0.55 1.49
CA VAL A 51 3.92 0.38 2.33
C VAL A 51 4.19 0.14 3.81
N THR A 52 4.29 -1.12 4.24
CA THR A 52 4.64 -1.46 5.63
C THR A 52 6.01 -0.90 6.00
N LEU A 53 7.00 -1.02 5.12
CA LEU A 53 8.34 -0.45 5.33
C LEU A 53 8.30 1.08 5.38
N LYS A 54 7.51 1.72 4.52
CA LYS A 54 7.34 3.19 4.48
C LYS A 54 6.75 3.74 5.78
N ILE A 55 5.68 3.12 6.30
CA ILE A 55 5.02 3.53 7.55
C ILE A 55 5.94 3.32 8.76
N LYS A 56 6.59 2.15 8.80
CA LYS A 56 7.52 1.78 9.88
C LYS A 56 8.81 2.59 9.87
N SER A 57 9.15 3.23 8.74
CA SER A 57 10.34 4.06 8.67
C SER A 57 10.25 5.17 9.73
N PRO A 58 11.17 5.20 10.71
CA PRO A 58 11.30 6.37 11.57
C PRO A 58 11.60 7.55 10.65
N THR A 59 10.87 8.65 10.81
CA THR A 59 11.27 9.93 10.25
C THR A 59 12.68 10.19 10.79
N ARG A 60 13.70 10.04 9.95
CA ARG A 60 15.05 10.47 10.30
C ARG A 60 14.94 11.96 10.57
N GLU A 61 14.97 12.34 11.84
CA GLU A 61 15.12 13.74 12.21
C GLU A 61 16.39 14.22 11.52
N LEU A 62 16.25 15.27 10.70
CA LEU A 62 17.41 15.99 10.19
C LEU A 62 18.14 16.52 11.43
N THR A 63 19.22 15.83 11.81
CA THR A 63 20.13 16.32 12.83
C THR A 63 20.87 17.49 12.19
N VAL A 64 20.48 18.71 12.56
CA VAL A 64 21.18 19.96 12.21
C VAL A 64 22.37 20.14 13.12
#